data_AF-A0A327HGB3-F1
#
_entry.id   AF-A0A327HGB3-F1
#
_cell.length_a   1.000
_cell.length_b   1.000
_cell.length_c   1.000
_cell.angle_alpha   90.00
_cell.angle_beta   90.00
_cell.angle_gamma   90.00
#
_symmetry.space_group_name_H-M   'P 1'
#
loop_
_entity.id
_entity.type
_entity.pdbx_description
1 polymer ?
#
loop_
_entity_poly.entity_id
_entity_poly.type
_entity_poly.pdbx_seq_one_letter_code
_entity_poly.pdbx_strand_id
1 'polypeptide(L)'
;MEGKEHVISFLKNCIAYADASIERKNKRGETDDISKWEAYRDYTAHALMEVEAGELDRWFPSQQPELHQHEISTIDLDSLSHQSRSQWLTNLVGPRPLALIGTKSNQGTLNIAPYTSLSIVSNSPPLAIVSLSADRNDRWRDTLLNLRETKVGVLNFLPVTSSAATLVEQTSQALEHGISEWDAFSIKGLESNPLVMKEAAFGLVGEMVEEVDLPEAKAKLVVLRLNDLVLPDNMDKTLPANILCQHGLNRLMASPTQWHYNIDRSV
;
A
#
# COMPACT_ATOMS: atom_id res chain seq x y z
N MET A 1 -18.44 3.38 -13.29
CA MET A 1 -19.46 4.43 -13.40
C MET A 1 -19.32 5.50 -12.32
N GLU A 2 -19.15 5.12 -11.05
CA GLU A 2 -19.15 6.04 -9.90
C GLU A 2 -18.06 7.14 -9.90
N GLY A 3 -16.86 6.85 -10.42
CA GLY A 3 -15.79 7.85 -10.57
C GLY A 3 -16.08 8.92 -11.63
N LYS A 4 -16.77 8.54 -12.71
CA LYS A 4 -17.21 9.46 -13.76
C LYS A 4 -18.29 10.40 -13.24
N GLU A 5 -19.27 9.85 -12.52
CA GLU A 5 -20.34 10.62 -11.89
C GLU A 5 -19.80 11.62 -10.86
N HIS A 6 -18.81 11.24 -10.05
CA HIS A 6 -18.16 12.15 -9.11
C HIS A 6 -17.47 13.32 -9.82
N VAL A 7 -16.74 13.07 -10.91
CA VAL A 7 -16.09 14.15 -11.68
C VAL A 7 -17.13 15.06 -12.32
N ILE A 8 -18.21 14.52 -12.88
CA ILE A 8 -19.33 15.30 -13.42
C ILE A 8 -19.92 16.21 -12.35
N SER A 9 -20.20 15.67 -11.16
CA SER A 9 -20.74 16.42 -10.03
C SER A 9 -19.79 17.53 -9.55
N PHE A 10 -18.50 17.22 -9.43
CA PHE A 10 -17.47 18.18 -9.05
C PHE A 10 -17.35 19.34 -10.04
N LEU A 11 -17.30 19.04 -11.35
CA LEU A 11 -17.23 20.07 -12.40
C LEU A 11 -18.48 20.97 -12.39
N LYS A 12 -19.67 20.41 -12.17
CA LYS A 12 -20.91 21.19 -11.98
C LYS A 12 -20.82 22.15 -10.79
N ASN A 13 -20.25 21.71 -9.67
CA ASN A 13 -20.04 22.57 -8.51
C ASN A 13 -19.03 23.69 -8.78
N CYS A 14 -17.95 23.41 -9.51
CA CYS A 14 -16.97 24.41 -9.95
C CYS A 14 -17.60 25.51 -10.80
N ILE A 15 -18.45 25.12 -11.77
CA ILE A 15 -19.19 26.06 -12.63
C ILE A 15 -20.13 26.93 -11.78
N ALA A 16 -20.95 26.33 -10.93
CA ALA A 16 -21.87 27.06 -10.06
C ALA A 16 -21.14 28.03 -9.11
N TYR A 17 -19.98 27.64 -8.59
CA TYR A 17 -19.14 28.50 -7.76
C TYR A 17 -18.56 29.68 -8.55
N ALA A 18 -18.14 29.44 -9.80
CA ALA A 18 -17.64 30.50 -10.68
C ALA A 18 -18.74 31.51 -11.00
N ASP A 19 -19.94 31.06 -11.38
CA ASP A 19 -21.10 31.93 -11.64
C ASP A 19 -21.44 32.79 -10.41
N ALA A 20 -21.53 32.18 -9.23
CA ALA A 20 -21.79 32.91 -7.99
C ALA A 20 -20.68 33.92 -7.65
N SER A 21 -19.42 33.63 -8.02
CA SER A 21 -18.29 34.54 -7.80
C SER A 21 -18.33 35.74 -8.75
N ILE A 22 -18.67 35.52 -10.02
CA ILE A 22 -18.89 36.57 -11.03
C ILE A 22 -20.01 37.50 -10.56
N GLU A 23 -21.14 36.95 -10.10
CA GLU A 23 -22.28 37.74 -9.61
C GLU A 23 -21.89 38.61 -8.40
N ARG A 24 -21.15 38.06 -7.43
CA ARG A 24 -20.66 38.82 -6.26
C ARG A 24 -19.73 39.96 -6.65
N LYS A 25 -18.82 39.74 -7.60
CA LYS A 25 -17.86 40.75 -8.07
C LYS A 25 -18.55 41.86 -8.85
N ASN A 26 -19.50 41.51 -9.70
CA ASN A 26 -20.37 42.47 -10.38
C ASN A 26 -21.12 43.37 -9.38
N LYS A 27 -21.69 42.80 -8.31
CA LYS A 27 -22.38 43.58 -7.26
C LYS A 27 -21.45 44.52 -6.49
N ARG A 28 -20.15 44.21 -6.40
CA ARG A 28 -19.13 45.02 -5.70
C ARG A 28 -18.43 46.04 -6.60
N GLY A 29 -18.69 46.01 -7.92
CA GLY A 29 -17.98 46.83 -8.89
C GLY A 29 -16.51 46.43 -9.10
N GLU A 30 -16.13 45.22 -8.69
CA GLU A 30 -14.77 44.68 -8.86
C GLU A 30 -14.64 43.98 -10.22
N THR A 31 -14.23 44.71 -11.26
CA THR A 31 -14.22 44.17 -12.64
C THR A 31 -12.92 43.48 -13.06
N ASP A 32 -11.82 43.70 -12.36
CA ASP A 32 -10.47 43.37 -12.82
C ASP A 32 -10.21 41.86 -13.08
N ASP A 33 -11.00 40.99 -12.46
CA ASP A 33 -10.84 39.53 -12.58
C ASP A 33 -12.04 38.82 -13.21
N ILE A 34 -13.10 39.53 -13.61
CA ILE A 34 -14.33 38.90 -14.10
C ILE A 34 -14.05 38.05 -15.35
N SER A 35 -13.26 38.56 -16.29
CA SER A 35 -12.89 37.85 -17.51
C SER A 35 -12.14 36.54 -17.25
N LYS A 36 -11.33 36.48 -16.18
CA LYS A 36 -10.65 35.25 -15.77
C LYS A 36 -11.62 34.24 -15.19
N TRP A 37 -12.61 34.70 -14.42
CA TRP A 37 -13.66 33.85 -13.89
C TRP A 37 -14.59 33.30 -14.98
N GLU A 38 -14.93 34.11 -15.98
CA GLU A 38 -15.70 33.68 -17.15
C GLU A 38 -14.92 32.62 -17.95
N ALA A 39 -13.64 32.87 -18.22
CA ALA A 39 -12.79 31.88 -18.89
C ALA A 39 -12.70 30.57 -18.09
N TYR A 40 -12.49 30.63 -16.78
CA TYR A 40 -12.47 29.44 -15.92
C TYR A 40 -13.80 28.67 -15.98
N ARG A 41 -14.94 29.36 -15.88
CA ARG A 41 -16.27 28.75 -15.99
C ARG A 41 -16.45 28.06 -17.34
N ASP A 42 -16.14 28.76 -18.44
CA ASP A 42 -16.40 28.28 -19.79
C ASP A 42 -15.53 27.07 -20.15
N TYR A 43 -14.25 27.08 -19.80
CA TYR A 43 -13.38 25.91 -19.99
C TYR A 43 -13.79 24.73 -19.09
N THR A 44 -14.25 24.99 -17.86
CA THR A 44 -14.77 23.94 -16.98
C THR A 44 -16.07 23.33 -17.53
N ALA A 45 -16.96 24.16 -18.08
CA ALA A 45 -18.18 23.70 -18.76
C ALA A 45 -17.87 22.89 -20.02
N HIS A 46 -16.84 23.27 -20.76
CA HIS A 46 -16.37 22.49 -21.91
C HIS A 46 -15.83 21.13 -21.47
N ALA A 47 -14.99 21.08 -20.43
CA ALA A 47 -14.49 19.82 -19.88
C ALA A 47 -15.63 18.91 -19.37
N LEU A 48 -16.64 19.48 -18.71
CA LEU A 48 -17.83 18.74 -18.30
C LEU A 48 -18.54 18.09 -19.49
N MET A 49 -18.70 18.83 -20.60
CA MET A 49 -19.31 18.33 -21.83
C MET A 49 -18.53 17.15 -22.41
N GLU A 50 -17.19 17.22 -22.47
CA GLU A 50 -16.36 16.12 -22.96
C GLU A 50 -16.44 14.87 -22.08
N VAL A 51 -16.52 15.04 -20.75
CA VAL A 51 -16.73 13.92 -19.82
C VAL A 51 -18.11 13.30 -20.03
N GLU A 52 -19.19 14.11 -20.10
CA GLU A 52 -20.56 13.62 -20.29
C GLU A 52 -20.73 12.92 -21.65
N ALA A 53 -20.09 13.42 -22.71
CA ALA A 53 -20.08 12.81 -24.04
C ALA A 53 -19.28 11.50 -24.13
N GLY A 54 -18.42 11.21 -23.13
CA GLY A 54 -17.59 10.01 -23.11
C GLY A 54 -16.26 10.14 -23.87
N GLU A 55 -15.94 11.31 -24.43
CA GLU A 55 -14.66 11.59 -25.10
C GLU A 55 -13.46 11.35 -24.16
N LEU A 56 -13.68 11.53 -22.85
CA LEU A 56 -12.70 11.32 -21.80
C LEU A 56 -12.85 9.99 -21.05
N ASP A 57 -13.62 9.02 -21.56
CA ASP A 57 -13.86 7.73 -20.88
C ASP A 57 -12.56 6.96 -20.59
N ARG A 58 -11.55 7.12 -21.45
CA ARG A 58 -10.20 6.57 -21.27
C ARG A 58 -9.48 7.07 -20.00
N TRP A 59 -9.95 8.14 -19.37
CA TRP A 59 -9.38 8.67 -18.12
C TRP A 59 -9.98 8.01 -16.87
N PHE A 60 -11.07 7.26 -17.03
CA PHE A 60 -11.71 6.55 -15.93
C PHE A 60 -11.27 5.08 -15.91
N PRO A 61 -11.22 4.44 -14.73
CA PRO A 61 -10.94 3.01 -14.65
C PRO A 61 -11.99 2.22 -15.44
N SER A 62 -11.53 1.31 -16.31
CA SER A 62 -12.43 0.37 -16.97
C SER A 62 -13.12 -0.52 -15.94
N GLN A 63 -14.43 -0.71 -16.09
CA GLN A 63 -15.13 -1.71 -15.30
C GLN A 63 -14.65 -3.09 -15.73
N GLN A 64 -14.40 -3.96 -14.75
CA GLN A 64 -14.12 -5.35 -15.05
C GLN A 64 -15.40 -5.99 -15.61
N PRO A 65 -15.31 -6.76 -16.70
CA PRO A 65 -16.46 -7.48 -17.21
C PRO A 65 -16.95 -8.49 -16.19
N GLU A 66 -18.28 -8.63 -16.07
CA GLU A 66 -18.87 -9.65 -15.23
C GLU A 66 -18.79 -11.01 -15.96
N LEU A 67 -18.45 -12.07 -15.23
CA LEU A 67 -18.23 -13.41 -15.81
C LEU A 67 -19.43 -13.92 -16.61
N HIS A 68 -20.65 -13.63 -16.16
CA HIS A 68 -21.87 -14.11 -16.82
C HIS A 68 -22.21 -13.38 -18.13
N GLN A 69 -21.54 -12.27 -18.42
CA GLN A 69 -21.77 -11.46 -19.62
C GLN A 69 -20.85 -11.88 -20.79
N HIS A 70 -19.93 -12.82 -20.56
CA HIS A 70 -18.89 -13.19 -21.53
C HIS A 70 -18.68 -14.72 -21.57
N GLU A 71 -18.06 -15.22 -22.65
CA GLU A 71 -17.60 -16.60 -22.69
C GLU A 71 -16.52 -16.84 -21.62
N ILE A 72 -16.69 -17.92 -20.87
CA ILE A 72 -15.80 -18.26 -19.76
C ILE A 72 -14.65 -19.12 -20.29
N SER A 73 -13.43 -18.67 -20.04
CA SER A 73 -12.23 -19.48 -20.22
C SER A 73 -11.68 -19.90 -18.87
N THR A 74 -11.17 -21.13 -18.80
CA THR A 74 -10.45 -21.64 -17.62
C THR A 74 -9.00 -21.84 -18.00
N ILE A 75 -8.10 -21.37 -17.14
CA ILE A 75 -6.66 -21.50 -17.33
C ILE A 75 -6.12 -22.33 -16.16
N ASP A 76 -5.42 -23.41 -16.48
CA ASP A 76 -4.66 -24.17 -15.49
C ASP A 76 -3.45 -23.35 -15.02
N LEU A 77 -3.36 -23.09 -13.72
CA LEU A 77 -2.28 -22.28 -13.15
C LEU A 77 -0.91 -22.96 -13.28
N ASP A 78 -0.87 -24.29 -13.30
CA ASP A 78 0.39 -25.04 -13.43
C ASP A 78 0.94 -24.98 -14.85
N SER A 79 0.06 -24.80 -15.84
CA SER A 79 0.45 -24.58 -17.25
C SER A 79 1.09 -23.21 -17.50
N LEU A 80 0.94 -22.25 -16.58
CA LEU A 80 1.49 -20.90 -16.73
C LEU A 80 2.99 -20.86 -16.44
N SER A 81 3.69 -19.93 -17.11
CA SER A 81 5.04 -19.54 -16.71
C SER A 81 5.04 -18.98 -15.27
N HIS A 82 6.16 -19.12 -14.55
CA HIS A 82 6.32 -18.55 -13.21
C HIS A 82 5.99 -17.04 -13.18
N GLN A 83 6.43 -16.29 -14.20
CA GLN A 83 6.20 -14.85 -14.29
C GLN A 83 4.70 -14.53 -14.46
N SER A 84 4.02 -15.19 -15.40
CA SER A 84 2.59 -14.98 -15.66
C SER A 84 1.73 -15.37 -14.45
N ARG A 85 2.04 -16.51 -13.83
CA ARG A 85 1.36 -16.97 -12.62
C ARG A 85 1.55 -15.96 -11.47
N SER A 86 2.79 -15.53 -11.24
CA SER A 86 3.10 -14.50 -10.24
C SER A 86 2.34 -13.20 -10.49
N GLN A 87 2.31 -12.72 -11.73
CA GLN A 87 1.59 -11.50 -12.12
C GLN A 87 0.08 -11.62 -11.85
N TRP A 88 -0.55 -12.72 -12.27
CA TRP A 88 -1.98 -12.94 -12.03
C TRP A 88 -2.32 -12.98 -10.55
N LEU A 89 -1.65 -13.84 -9.79
CA LEU A 89 -1.91 -13.99 -8.35
C LEU A 89 -1.69 -12.69 -7.59
N THR A 90 -0.63 -11.96 -7.94
CA THR A 90 -0.25 -10.68 -7.32
C THR A 90 -1.22 -9.54 -7.69
N ASN A 91 -1.77 -9.53 -8.90
CA ASN A 91 -2.74 -8.53 -9.32
C ASN A 91 -4.12 -8.77 -8.68
N LEU A 92 -4.52 -10.04 -8.54
CA LEU A 92 -5.82 -10.42 -7.99
C LEU A 92 -5.86 -10.31 -6.45
N VAL A 93 -4.79 -10.71 -5.77
CA VAL A 93 -4.69 -10.65 -4.32
C VAL A 93 -3.99 -9.36 -3.92
N GLY A 94 -4.72 -8.24 -4.04
CA GLY A 94 -4.27 -6.93 -3.64
C GLY A 94 -5.42 -5.93 -3.41
N PRO A 95 -5.14 -4.74 -2.86
CA PRO A 95 -3.82 -4.29 -2.37
C PRO A 95 -3.34 -5.11 -1.18
N ARG A 96 -2.06 -5.49 -1.21
CA ARG A 96 -1.42 -6.25 -0.13
C ARG A 96 -0.83 -5.31 0.91
N PRO A 97 -0.89 -5.68 2.20
CA PRO A 97 -0.14 -4.96 3.22
C PRO A 97 1.35 -4.96 2.86
N LEU A 98 2.04 -3.89 3.22
CA LEU A 98 3.48 -3.77 3.06
C LEU A 98 4.09 -3.39 4.40
N ALA A 99 5.05 -4.18 4.86
CA ALA A 99 5.85 -3.86 6.02
C ALA A 99 7.33 -4.09 5.73
N LEU A 100 8.18 -3.25 6.32
CA LEU A 100 9.61 -3.47 6.41
C LEU A 100 9.91 -4.25 7.68
N ILE A 101 10.37 -5.48 7.53
CA ILE A 101 10.62 -6.37 8.67
C ILE A 101 12.04 -6.17 9.16
N GLY A 102 12.15 -5.48 10.30
CA GLY A 102 13.40 -5.31 11.04
C GLY A 102 13.72 -6.55 11.86
N THR A 103 14.93 -7.07 11.74
CA THR A 103 15.44 -8.21 12.52
C THR A 103 16.89 -7.95 12.92
N LYS A 104 17.43 -8.79 13.81
CA LYS A 104 18.81 -8.70 14.28
C LYS A 104 19.42 -10.10 14.36
N SER A 105 20.68 -10.24 13.96
CA SER A 105 21.44 -11.47 14.14
C SER A 105 21.98 -11.60 15.58
N ASN A 106 22.41 -12.79 15.98
CA ASN A 106 23.09 -12.99 17.27
C ASN A 106 24.38 -12.17 17.42
N GLN A 107 25.00 -11.75 16.32
CA GLN A 107 26.22 -10.93 16.31
C GLN A 107 25.92 -9.42 16.46
N GLY A 108 24.66 -9.01 16.46
CA GLY A 108 24.28 -7.61 16.59
C GLY A 108 23.94 -6.90 15.29
N THR A 109 24.18 -7.54 14.14
CA THR A 109 23.89 -6.95 12.83
C THR A 109 22.40 -6.78 12.63
N LEU A 110 21.97 -5.57 12.30
CA LEU A 110 20.58 -5.27 11.99
C LEU A 110 20.30 -5.56 10.51
N ASN A 111 19.14 -6.13 10.22
CA ASN A 111 18.65 -6.29 8.86
C ASN A 111 17.25 -5.71 8.72
N ILE A 112 16.91 -5.18 7.55
CA ILE A 112 15.56 -4.73 7.23
C ILE A 112 15.25 -4.92 5.76
N ALA A 113 14.10 -5.54 5.47
CA ALA A 113 13.67 -5.81 4.10
C ALA A 113 12.14 -5.70 3.96
N PRO A 114 11.63 -5.31 2.78
CA PRO A 114 10.21 -5.14 2.54
C PRO A 114 9.52 -6.48 2.22
N TYR A 115 8.35 -6.70 2.81
CA TYR A 115 7.53 -7.89 2.58
C TYR A 115 6.06 -7.53 2.39
N THR A 116 5.41 -8.22 1.44
CA THR A 116 3.97 -8.06 1.16
C THR A 116 3.17 -9.34 1.26
N SER A 117 3.84 -10.49 1.43
CA SER A 117 3.20 -11.76 1.79
C SER A 117 2.98 -11.82 3.31
N LEU A 118 2.16 -10.90 3.81
CA LEU A 118 1.88 -10.65 5.23
C LEU A 118 0.36 -10.67 5.46
N SER A 119 -0.08 -11.24 6.58
CA SER A 119 -1.48 -11.15 7.03
C SER A 119 -1.59 -11.20 8.56
N ILE A 120 -2.63 -10.57 9.12
CA ILE A 120 -3.06 -10.79 10.50
C ILE A 120 -4.07 -11.93 10.50
N VAL A 121 -3.82 -12.99 11.28
CA VAL A 121 -4.60 -14.24 11.21
C VAL A 121 -5.37 -14.56 12.49
N SER A 122 -5.06 -13.89 13.59
CA SER A 122 -5.79 -14.06 14.85
C SER A 122 -5.72 -12.78 15.68
N ASN A 123 -6.78 -12.49 16.42
CA ASN A 123 -6.87 -11.38 17.37
C ASN A 123 -6.71 -11.85 18.83
N SER A 124 -6.85 -13.15 19.13
CA SER A 124 -6.80 -13.69 20.49
C SER A 124 -6.26 -15.14 20.48
N PRO A 125 -4.93 -15.35 20.56
CA PRO A 125 -3.89 -14.32 20.70
C PRO A 125 -3.65 -13.56 19.39
N PRO A 126 -3.06 -12.34 19.43
CA PRO A 126 -2.72 -11.59 18.23
C PRO A 126 -1.58 -12.27 17.45
N LEU A 127 -1.87 -12.75 16.23
CA LEU A 127 -0.93 -13.48 15.39
C LEU A 127 -0.86 -12.87 13.99
N ALA A 128 0.35 -12.78 13.44
CA ALA A 128 0.62 -12.48 12.04
C ALA A 128 1.33 -13.64 11.36
N ILE A 129 1.14 -13.78 10.05
CA ILE A 129 1.92 -14.69 9.22
C ILE A 129 2.72 -13.93 8.18
N VAL A 130 3.93 -14.41 7.89
CA VAL A 130 4.79 -13.89 6.82
C VAL A 130 5.37 -15.05 6.01
N SER A 131 5.24 -15.02 4.69
CA SER A 131 5.93 -15.96 3.81
C SER A 131 7.32 -15.42 3.45
N LEU A 132 8.36 -16.19 3.79
CA LEU A 132 9.76 -15.85 3.54
C LEU A 132 10.36 -16.85 2.54
N SER A 133 10.71 -16.37 1.35
CA SER A 133 11.23 -17.22 0.26
C SER A 133 12.74 -17.48 0.39
N ALA A 134 13.24 -18.52 -0.27
CA ALA A 134 14.65 -18.59 -0.64
C ALA A 134 14.90 -17.74 -1.90
N ASP A 135 16.17 -17.40 -2.16
CA ASP A 135 16.61 -16.83 -3.43
C ASP A 135 16.85 -17.92 -4.49
N ARG A 136 17.39 -17.53 -5.66
CA ARG A 136 17.65 -18.46 -6.77
C ARG A 136 18.79 -19.45 -6.50
N ASN A 137 19.61 -19.18 -5.49
CA ASN A 137 20.76 -19.98 -5.08
C ASN A 137 20.44 -20.82 -3.83
N ASP A 138 19.15 -21.00 -3.52
CA ASP A 138 18.65 -21.73 -2.34
C ASP A 138 19.12 -21.16 -0.98
N ARG A 139 19.49 -19.88 -0.96
CA ARG A 139 19.78 -19.16 0.29
C ARG A 139 18.49 -18.54 0.84
N TRP A 140 18.22 -18.81 2.12
CA TRP A 140 17.12 -18.16 2.86
C TRP A 140 17.41 -16.67 3.08
N ARG A 141 16.35 -15.84 3.12
CA ARG A 141 16.49 -14.43 3.50
C ARG A 141 17.12 -14.29 4.89
N ASP A 142 17.95 -13.26 5.06
CA ASP A 142 18.55 -12.95 6.36
C ASP A 142 17.50 -12.69 7.43
N THR A 143 16.34 -12.14 7.05
CA THR A 143 15.16 -12.03 7.93
C THR A 143 14.77 -13.38 8.56
N LEU A 144 14.69 -14.46 7.77
CA LEU A 144 14.34 -15.79 8.30
C LEU A 144 15.45 -16.36 9.18
N LEU A 145 16.72 -16.18 8.77
CA LEU A 145 17.87 -16.64 9.54
C LEU A 145 17.92 -15.96 10.91
N ASN A 146 17.77 -14.63 10.94
CA ASN A 146 17.73 -13.84 12.16
C ASN A 146 16.54 -14.22 13.05
N LEU A 147 15.36 -14.48 12.47
CA LEU A 147 14.19 -14.95 13.23
C LEU A 147 14.42 -16.33 13.83
N ARG A 148 15.11 -17.24 13.15
CA ARG A 148 15.46 -18.55 13.74
C ARG A 148 16.35 -18.41 14.96
N GLU A 149 17.32 -17.49 14.89
CA GLU A 149 18.29 -17.21 15.95
C GLU A 149 17.68 -16.49 17.15
N THR A 150 17.04 -15.35 16.90
CA THR A 150 16.65 -14.39 17.96
C THR A 150 15.16 -14.41 18.28
N LYS A 151 14.34 -15.04 17.42
CA LYS A 151 12.87 -15.01 17.45
C LYS A 151 12.24 -13.63 17.26
N VAL A 152 12.96 -12.53 17.41
CA VAL A 152 12.39 -11.18 17.40
C VAL A 152 12.31 -10.60 15.99
N GLY A 153 11.14 -10.05 15.65
CA GLY A 153 10.94 -9.27 14.42
C GLY A 153 10.03 -8.07 14.66
N VAL A 154 10.28 -6.99 13.94
CA VAL A 154 9.45 -5.77 13.97
C VAL A 154 8.89 -5.49 12.58
N LEU A 155 7.57 -5.46 12.45
CA LEU A 155 6.87 -5.05 11.22
C LEU A 155 6.75 -3.51 11.24
N ASN A 156 7.55 -2.82 10.42
CA ASN A 156 7.49 -1.37 10.27
C ASN A 156 6.58 -0.99 9.09
N PHE A 157 5.46 -0.31 9.37
CA PHE A 157 4.55 0.21 8.36
C PHE A 157 4.91 1.66 8.04
N LEU A 158 5.00 2.00 6.75
CA LEU A 158 5.47 3.31 6.32
C LEU A 158 4.33 4.26 5.94
N PRO A 159 4.49 5.58 6.17
CA PRO A 159 3.55 6.59 5.72
C PRO A 159 3.57 6.73 4.19
N VAL A 160 2.50 7.30 3.63
CA VAL A 160 2.38 7.56 2.18
C VAL A 160 3.21 8.78 1.79
N THR A 161 4.51 8.59 1.59
CA THR A 161 5.44 9.64 1.15
C THR A 161 6.42 9.10 0.09
N SER A 162 6.98 9.99 -0.73
CA SER A 162 8.02 9.60 -1.70
C SER A 162 9.28 9.08 -1.02
N SER A 163 9.68 9.65 0.12
CA SER A 163 10.85 9.18 0.88
C SER A 163 10.64 7.75 1.41
N ALA A 164 9.45 7.43 1.90
CA ALA A 164 9.08 6.09 2.31
C ALA A 164 9.12 5.10 1.13
N ALA A 165 8.61 5.50 -0.04
CA ALA A 165 8.68 4.66 -1.24
C ALA A 165 10.13 4.38 -1.67
N THR A 166 11.02 5.38 -1.61
CA THR A 166 12.45 5.21 -1.88
C THR A 166 13.11 4.24 -0.89
N LEU A 167 12.76 4.29 0.39
CA LEU A 167 13.27 3.33 1.38
C LEU A 167 12.87 1.89 1.05
N VAL A 168 11.62 1.67 0.61
CA VAL A 168 11.16 0.35 0.16
C VAL A 168 11.96 -0.12 -1.06
N GLU A 169 12.18 0.75 -2.03
CA GLU A 169 12.99 0.44 -3.21
C GLU A 169 14.43 0.08 -2.83
N GLN A 170 15.08 0.90 -1.99
CA GLN A 170 16.46 0.70 -1.54
C GLN A 170 16.63 -0.62 -0.79
N THR A 171 15.80 -0.87 0.22
CA THR A 171 15.86 -2.08 1.06
C THR A 171 15.38 -3.35 0.34
N SER A 172 14.81 -3.23 -0.86
CA SER A 172 14.49 -4.39 -1.71
C SER A 172 15.71 -4.92 -2.50
N GLN A 173 16.81 -4.16 -2.54
CA GLN A 173 18.02 -4.54 -3.26
C GLN A 173 18.71 -5.73 -2.59
N ALA A 174 19.31 -6.59 -3.41
CA ALA A 174 20.07 -7.73 -2.90
C ALA A 174 21.45 -7.26 -2.41
N LEU A 175 21.65 -7.28 -1.09
CA LEU A 175 22.96 -7.07 -0.47
C LEU A 175 23.64 -8.41 -0.16
N GLU A 176 24.97 -8.38 -0.02
CA GLU A 176 25.73 -9.53 0.46
C GLU A 176 25.38 -9.84 1.92
N HIS A 177 25.50 -11.11 2.30
CA HIS A 177 25.22 -11.53 3.67
C HIS A 177 26.09 -10.78 4.68
N GLY A 178 25.49 -10.34 5.78
CA GLY A 178 26.19 -9.59 6.84
C GLY A 178 26.31 -8.09 6.59
N ILE A 179 25.96 -7.59 5.39
CA ILE A 179 25.81 -6.15 5.15
C ILE A 179 24.43 -5.71 5.63
N SER A 180 24.42 -4.75 6.55
CA SER A 180 23.22 -4.17 7.15
C SER A 180 22.58 -3.15 6.20
N GLU A 181 21.31 -3.37 5.83
CA GLU A 181 20.53 -2.38 5.07
C GLU A 181 20.34 -1.08 5.86
N TRP A 182 20.35 -1.17 7.20
CA TRP A 182 20.25 0.02 8.06
C TRP A 182 21.43 0.96 7.86
N ASP A 183 22.64 0.40 7.78
CA ASP A 183 23.85 1.18 7.57
C ASP A 183 23.99 1.62 6.11
N ALA A 184 23.73 0.72 5.16
CA ALA A 184 23.83 0.98 3.73
C ALA A 184 22.91 2.13 3.26
N PHE A 185 21.73 2.24 3.87
CA PHE A 185 20.72 3.24 3.51
C PHE A 185 20.48 4.29 4.60
N SER A 186 21.34 4.34 5.63
CA SER A 186 21.28 5.33 6.72
C SER A 186 19.93 5.39 7.45
N ILE A 187 19.28 4.24 7.62
CA ILE A 187 18.00 4.11 8.34
C ILE A 187 18.26 4.23 9.84
N LYS A 188 17.39 4.97 10.55
CA LYS A 188 17.54 5.17 12.00
C LYS A 188 16.45 4.47 12.77
N GLY A 189 16.85 3.69 13.77
CA GLY A 189 15.96 3.10 14.76
C GLY A 189 15.61 4.06 15.91
N LEU A 190 14.52 3.79 16.63
CA LEU A 190 14.22 4.45 17.90
C LEU A 190 15.26 4.09 18.97
N GLU A 191 15.46 4.99 19.94
CA GLU A 191 16.37 4.72 21.06
C GLU A 191 15.86 3.61 21.98
N SER A 192 14.52 3.51 22.15
CA SER A 192 13.87 2.47 22.94
C SER A 192 13.92 1.09 22.27
N ASN A 193 13.90 1.06 20.93
CA ASN A 193 14.00 -0.16 20.15
C ASN A 193 14.62 0.14 18.77
N PRO A 194 15.88 -0.28 18.51
CA PRO A 194 16.58 0.04 17.27
C PRO A 194 15.98 -0.64 16.03
N LEU A 195 15.11 -1.65 16.19
CA LEU A 195 14.41 -2.30 15.07
C LEU A 195 13.14 -1.57 14.61
N VAL A 196 12.67 -0.59 15.40
CA VAL A 196 11.56 0.28 15.01
C VAL A 196 12.13 1.50 14.29
N MET A 197 11.81 1.68 13.01
CA MET A 197 12.28 2.83 12.23
C MET A 197 11.70 4.13 12.78
N LYS A 198 12.51 5.19 12.84
CA LYS A 198 12.04 6.54 13.19
C LYS A 198 11.03 7.08 12.17
N GLU A 199 11.19 6.68 10.91
CA GLU A 199 10.36 7.10 9.78
C GLU A 199 9.10 6.22 9.59
N ALA A 200 8.91 5.17 10.40
CA ALA A 200 7.70 4.36 10.34
C ALA A 200 6.49 5.12 10.89
N ALA A 201 5.33 4.90 10.27
CA ALA A 201 4.04 5.35 10.80
C ALA A 201 3.63 4.52 12.03
N PHE A 202 3.86 3.21 11.97
CA PHE A 202 3.56 2.25 13.04
C PHE A 202 4.58 1.12 13.07
N GLY A 203 4.81 0.55 14.25
CA GLY A 203 5.60 -0.66 14.44
C GLY A 203 4.79 -1.74 15.15
N LEU A 204 4.82 -2.98 14.67
CA LEU A 204 4.35 -4.14 15.43
C LEU A 204 5.56 -4.99 15.82
N VAL A 205 5.79 -5.10 17.13
CA VAL A 205 6.84 -5.96 17.69
C VAL A 205 6.27 -7.35 17.91
N GLY A 206 6.97 -8.37 17.44
CA GLY A 206 6.53 -9.74 17.62
C GLY A 206 7.68 -10.74 17.72
N GLU A 207 7.30 -11.94 18.13
CA GLU A 207 8.20 -13.07 18.29
C GLU A 207 7.74 -14.24 17.42
N MET A 208 8.68 -14.89 16.73
CA MET A 208 8.42 -16.10 15.97
C MET A 208 8.08 -17.24 16.91
N VAL A 209 6.84 -17.73 16.80
CA VAL A 209 6.35 -18.87 17.57
C VAL A 209 6.33 -20.16 16.77
N GLU A 210 6.25 -20.07 15.44
CA GLU A 210 6.21 -21.23 14.56
C GLU A 210 6.82 -20.93 13.19
N GLU A 211 7.44 -21.94 12.59
CA GLU A 211 7.90 -21.95 11.21
C GLU A 211 7.32 -23.19 10.53
N VAL A 212 6.59 -22.99 9.45
CA VAL A 212 5.86 -24.05 8.72
C VAL A 212 6.37 -24.16 7.30
N ASP A 213 6.58 -25.40 6.86
CA ASP A 213 6.98 -25.72 5.49
C ASP A 213 5.78 -25.61 4.55
N LEU A 214 5.95 -24.83 3.49
CA LEU A 214 4.97 -24.80 2.40
C LEU A 214 5.24 -25.98 1.45
N PRO A 215 4.24 -26.84 1.16
CA PRO A 215 4.42 -28.00 0.29
C PRO A 215 5.00 -27.59 -1.06
N GLU A 216 6.09 -28.25 -1.46
CA GLU A 216 6.76 -28.09 -2.76
C GLU A 216 7.27 -26.67 -3.06
N ALA A 217 7.18 -25.74 -2.11
CA ALA A 217 7.55 -24.36 -2.30
C ALA A 217 8.93 -24.04 -1.72
N LYS A 218 9.67 -23.16 -2.39
CA LYS A 218 10.91 -22.55 -1.87
C LYS A 218 10.61 -21.37 -0.95
N ALA A 219 9.74 -21.59 0.04
CA ALA A 219 9.34 -20.59 1.02
C ALA A 219 8.94 -21.25 2.35
N LYS A 220 9.13 -20.51 3.45
CA LYS A 220 8.67 -20.87 4.79
C LYS A 220 7.60 -19.90 5.23
N LEU A 221 6.54 -20.42 5.86
CA LEU A 221 5.53 -19.59 6.50
C LEU A 221 5.89 -19.40 7.97
N VAL A 222 6.17 -18.17 8.36
CA VAL A 222 6.50 -17.82 9.74
C VAL A 222 5.27 -17.28 10.44
N VAL A 223 4.98 -17.78 11.65
CA VAL A 223 3.95 -17.26 12.54
C VAL A 223 4.61 -16.40 13.61
N LEU A 224 4.19 -15.13 13.68
CA LEU A 224 4.62 -14.17 14.69
C LEU A 224 3.51 -13.95 15.71
N ARG A 225 3.82 -14.11 17.01
CA ARG A 225 2.98 -13.59 18.09
C ARG A 225 3.31 -12.13 18.31
N LEU A 226 2.29 -11.28 18.18
CA LEU A 226 2.45 -9.83 18.28
C LEU A 226 2.32 -9.41 19.76
N ASN A 227 3.31 -8.69 20.25
CA ASN A 227 3.39 -8.32 21.67
C ASN A 227 3.04 -6.84 21.85
N ASP A 228 3.66 -5.95 21.05
CA ASP A 228 3.54 -4.51 21.23
C ASP A 228 3.19 -3.80 19.92
N LEU A 229 2.29 -2.82 20.01
CA LEU A 229 2.03 -1.84 18.96
C LEU A 229 2.69 -0.51 19.34
N VAL A 230 3.62 -0.06 18.50
CA VAL A 230 4.32 1.21 18.62
C VAL A 230 3.63 2.22 17.70
N LEU A 231 3.10 3.30 18.28
CA LEU A 231 2.37 4.35 17.57
C LEU A 231 2.71 5.75 18.13
N PRO A 232 2.57 6.83 17.33
CA PRO A 232 2.69 8.20 17.82
C PRO A 232 1.58 8.59 18.81
N ASP A 233 1.86 9.46 19.79
CA ASP A 233 0.94 9.83 20.88
C ASP A 233 -0.41 10.43 20.43
N ASN A 234 -0.47 11.03 19.23
CA ASN A 234 -1.63 11.80 18.75
C ASN A 234 -2.46 11.08 17.66
N MET A 235 -2.39 9.75 17.57
CA MET A 235 -3.13 9.00 16.55
C MET A 235 -4.55 8.61 17.01
N ASP A 236 -5.54 8.89 16.16
CA ASP A 236 -6.88 8.35 16.31
C ASP A 236 -6.88 6.85 15.99
N LYS A 237 -7.19 6.04 17.02
CA LYS A 237 -7.14 4.57 16.95
C LYS A 237 -8.37 3.97 16.27
N THR A 238 -9.40 4.78 16.00
CA THR A 238 -10.65 4.33 15.38
C THR A 238 -10.61 4.40 13.86
N LEU A 239 -9.67 5.15 13.29
CA LEU A 239 -9.55 5.35 11.85
C LEU A 239 -8.58 4.34 11.21
N PRO A 240 -8.88 3.87 9.98
CA PRO A 240 -7.93 3.10 9.20
C PRO A 240 -6.61 3.84 8.98
N ALA A 241 -5.50 3.12 9.04
CA ALA A 241 -4.17 3.68 8.81
C ALA A 241 -3.97 4.11 7.34
N ASN A 242 -3.45 5.32 7.12
CA ASN A 242 -2.99 5.81 5.83
C ASN A 242 -1.50 5.47 5.63
N ILE A 243 -1.22 4.29 5.08
CA ILE A 243 0.12 3.71 4.95
C ILE A 243 0.36 3.20 3.54
N LEU A 244 1.63 2.97 3.18
CA LEU A 244 1.98 2.34 1.91
C LEU A 244 1.50 0.89 1.86
N CYS A 245 0.97 0.51 0.71
CA CYS A 245 0.63 -0.86 0.35
C CYS A 245 1.12 -1.15 -1.08
N GLN A 246 1.09 -2.42 -1.48
CA GLN A 246 1.49 -2.83 -2.82
C GLN A 246 0.30 -3.40 -3.59
N HIS A 247 0.12 -2.97 -4.83
CA HIS A 247 -0.84 -3.56 -5.75
C HIS A 247 -0.12 -4.02 -7.03
N GLY A 248 -0.32 -5.26 -7.45
CA GLY A 248 0.51 -5.85 -8.50
C GLY A 248 1.97 -6.00 -8.06
N LEU A 249 2.88 -6.17 -9.04
CA LEU A 249 4.27 -6.58 -8.76
C LEU A 249 5.15 -5.42 -8.26
N ASN A 250 5.03 -4.23 -8.87
CA ASN A 250 5.99 -3.14 -8.69
C ASN A 250 5.33 -1.79 -8.42
N ARG A 251 4.05 -1.76 -8.03
CA ARG A 251 3.34 -0.50 -7.76
C ARG A 251 3.07 -0.36 -6.27
N LEU A 252 3.72 0.63 -5.67
CA LEU A 252 3.38 1.15 -4.36
C LEU A 252 2.24 2.16 -4.49
N MET A 253 1.31 2.14 -3.54
CA MET A 253 0.22 3.10 -3.47
C MET A 253 -0.17 3.34 -2.01
N ALA A 254 -1.00 4.36 -1.79
CA ALA A 254 -1.67 4.53 -0.51
C ALA A 254 -2.64 3.36 -0.26
N SER A 255 -2.87 3.01 1.00
CA SER A 255 -4.04 2.21 1.37
C SER A 255 -5.30 2.80 0.72
N PRO A 256 -6.26 1.97 0.27
CA PRO A 256 -7.39 2.46 -0.55
C PRO A 256 -8.13 3.62 0.09
N THR A 257 -8.26 4.73 -0.65
CA THR A 257 -8.92 5.96 -0.16
C THR A 257 -10.04 6.47 -1.07
N GLN A 258 -10.14 6.03 -2.32
CA GLN A 258 -11.04 6.65 -3.30
C GLN A 258 -12.49 6.17 -3.21
N TRP A 259 -12.71 4.87 -3.03
CA TRP A 259 -14.03 4.28 -2.89
C TRP A 259 -14.04 3.38 -1.67
N HIS A 260 -15.04 3.55 -0.82
CA HIS A 260 -15.26 2.70 0.34
C HIS A 260 -16.76 2.54 0.55
N TYR A 261 -17.13 1.41 1.13
CA TYR A 261 -18.47 1.15 1.59
C TYR A 261 -18.35 0.49 2.96
N ASN A 262 -18.94 1.11 3.98
CA ASN A 262 -18.90 0.55 5.33
C ASN A 262 -19.92 -0.58 5.41
N ILE A 263 -19.43 -1.80 5.60
CA ILE A 263 -20.27 -2.95 5.92
C ILE A 263 -20.57 -2.88 7.41
N ASP A 264 -21.84 -2.74 7.78
CA ASP A 264 -22.26 -2.88 9.16
C ASP A 264 -22.06 -4.34 9.59
N ARG A 265 -21.03 -4.58 10.39
CA ARG A 265 -20.76 -5.88 10.99
C ARG A 265 -21.07 -5.76 12.47
N SER A 266 -22.16 -6.36 12.90
CA SER A 266 -22.35 -6.72 14.30
C SER A 266 -21.24 -7.70 14.68
N VAL A 267 -20.18 -7.18 15.31
CA VAL A 267 -19.11 -7.97 15.92
C VAL A 267 -19.59 -8.50 17.26
#